data_AF-A0A843M729-F1
#
_entry.id   AF-A0A843M729-F1
#
_cell.length_a   1.000
_cell.length_b   1.000
_cell.length_c   1.000
_cell.angle_alpha   90.00
_cell.angle_beta   90.00
_cell.angle_gamma   90.00
#
_symmetry.space_group_name_H-M   'P 1'
#
loop_
_entity.id
_entity.type
_entity.pdbx_description
1 polymer ?
#
loop_
_entity_poly.entity_id
_entity_poly.type
_entity_poly.pdbx_seq_one_letter_code
_entity_poly.pdbx_strand_id
1 'polypeptide(L)'
;MKIGAILPVLALLFLSVLTAGVVAEENATGSGWYDQGLTALENENYEEAISNFLKAVEEDPQNEQAYSKLGGSYLMTGDVESAIYAFQNVTNLNPENGVAWGNIGYLYLIGKEKPDPVPALEALTKAVEVKTDDPGIWTNYGIAQLLNTNSESALESFNKAIELMPDGSRAYYWKGITLSDLGQPEEALTAYEKAIELNPEFKDALYAKGIAESALGKFDEAEATFNQVLTIEGDYSEPFLTVGSDSDVWDRKGRILFEVRNNPDEALTAFNKAVELNPYNANALYYKGRVLYDQGDLTGAMEAFTAASEADPQMGVAHYWKGQVYIDQSDRSGAIAEFRTATELNPNLADAWYYLGGLLSDEGSYDEATAALDKMIELRPDLADPYYLKGLTQYQLENYQDAADSLEQATALNASQMTEDDRSKAYYTLGLARVQNDDNQGASEAFAKAVELNATNAVAWNDYGVVLNELENYEEALKAFDEAIKISDSVAEYYYNQGTTLVKLDKTEEAIAAFDKAVAIEPSPRAYLAKGLALLTQENFEEALKAFESAIALDDTKADLWAQKAFALYKLNKMDEARAAVDKALSYDQEWQYALDLKDLIENPESGNVTPSQSGNETNETEEVREKAPESSS
;
A
#
# COMPACT_ATOMS: atom_id res chain seq x y z
N MET A 1 4.62 18.93 -11.57
CA MET A 1 5.97 19.54 -11.59
C MET A 1 5.86 20.98 -12.08
N LYS A 2 6.51 21.94 -11.39
CA LYS A 2 6.49 23.37 -11.78
C LYS A 2 7.36 23.59 -13.03
N ILE A 3 6.74 24.19 -14.03
CA ILE A 3 7.28 24.46 -15.36
C ILE A 3 8.38 25.53 -15.23
N GLY A 4 9.60 25.17 -15.62
CA GLY A 4 10.77 26.05 -15.60
C GLY A 4 11.59 25.85 -16.85
N ALA A 5 11.44 26.80 -17.78
CA ALA A 5 12.34 27.12 -18.89
C ALA A 5 12.54 26.07 -19.99
N ILE A 6 11.64 26.08 -20.99
CA ILE A 6 12.00 25.90 -22.40
C ILE A 6 11.23 26.96 -23.20
N LEU A 7 11.96 27.89 -23.84
CA LEU A 7 11.43 28.86 -24.79
C LEU A 7 10.89 28.12 -26.03
N PRO A 8 9.68 28.40 -26.54
CA PRO A 8 9.34 28.01 -27.90
C PRO A 8 9.87 29.07 -28.88
N VAL A 9 10.86 28.71 -29.68
CA VAL A 9 10.98 29.27 -31.04
C VAL A 9 9.94 28.55 -31.88
N LEU A 10 8.66 28.92 -31.75
CA LEU A 10 7.55 28.26 -32.45
C LEU A 10 6.59 29.28 -33.09
N ALA A 11 7.13 30.34 -33.68
CA ALA A 11 6.38 31.26 -34.54
C ALA A 11 6.46 30.90 -36.04
N LEU A 12 7.32 29.96 -36.44
CA LEU A 12 7.65 29.73 -37.87
C LEU A 12 6.85 28.63 -38.59
N LEU A 13 5.94 27.91 -37.91
CA LEU A 13 5.17 26.81 -38.54
C LEU A 13 3.65 27.03 -38.66
N PHE A 14 3.11 28.18 -38.27
CA PHE A 14 1.69 28.51 -38.48
C PHE A 14 1.42 29.36 -39.74
N LEU A 15 2.21 29.13 -40.79
CA LEU A 15 2.30 29.99 -41.97
C LEU A 15 1.25 29.73 -43.07
N SER A 16 0.23 28.90 -42.85
CA SER A 16 -0.76 28.58 -43.90
C SER A 16 -2.18 29.10 -43.69
N VAL A 17 -2.50 29.79 -42.58
CA VAL A 17 -3.89 30.25 -42.30
C VAL A 17 -4.05 31.77 -42.19
N LEU A 18 -2.97 32.56 -42.16
CA LEU A 18 -3.07 34.03 -42.08
C LEU A 18 -2.99 34.78 -43.43
N THR A 19 -2.95 34.09 -44.57
CA THR A 19 -2.73 34.72 -45.90
C THR A 19 -3.92 34.66 -46.86
N ALA A 20 -5.16 34.48 -46.39
CA ALA A 20 -6.33 34.53 -47.28
C ALA A 20 -7.47 35.41 -46.73
N GLY A 21 -7.64 36.60 -47.35
CA GLY A 21 -8.80 37.48 -47.23
C GLY A 21 -8.53 38.70 -46.34
N VAL A 22 -8.60 39.96 -46.78
CA VAL A 22 -9.38 40.59 -47.85
C VAL A 22 -8.61 41.81 -48.37
N VAL A 23 -8.57 42.00 -49.70
CA VAL A 23 -8.15 43.25 -50.36
C VAL A 23 -9.38 44.07 -50.73
N ALA A 24 -9.31 45.35 -50.35
CA ALA A 24 -10.01 46.55 -50.83
C ALA A 24 -11.50 46.76 -50.48
N GLU A 25 -11.75 47.75 -49.63
CA GLU A 25 -12.62 48.87 -49.97
C GLU A 25 -12.01 50.20 -49.47
N GLU A 26 -11.99 51.20 -50.36
CA GLU A 26 -11.38 52.53 -50.19
C GLU A 26 -12.13 53.38 -49.15
N ASN A 27 -11.40 53.85 -48.14
CA ASN A 27 -11.29 55.26 -47.72
C ASN A 27 -10.68 55.32 -46.32
N ALA A 28 -9.35 55.26 -46.21
CA ALA A 28 -8.66 55.69 -45.01
C ALA A 28 -7.47 56.55 -45.43
N THR A 29 -7.40 57.75 -44.87
CA THR A 29 -6.23 58.63 -44.89
C THR A 29 -5.12 57.98 -44.06
N GLY A 30 -4.53 56.89 -44.57
CA GLY A 30 -3.43 56.19 -43.92
C GLY A 30 -2.21 57.11 -43.86
N SER A 31 -1.66 57.30 -42.68
CA SER A 31 -0.32 57.88 -42.53
C SER A 31 0.68 57.03 -43.30
N GLY A 32 1.73 57.63 -43.86
CA GLY A 32 2.78 56.90 -44.57
C GLY A 32 3.44 55.79 -43.72
N TRP A 33 3.24 55.81 -42.40
CA TRP A 33 3.68 54.79 -41.47
C TRP A 33 2.89 53.47 -41.57
N TYR A 34 1.58 53.49 -41.83
CA TYR A 34 0.80 52.25 -41.97
C TYR A 34 1.28 51.41 -43.17
N ASP A 35 1.48 52.05 -44.34
CA ASP A 35 1.96 51.38 -45.54
C ASP A 35 3.42 50.88 -45.39
N GLN A 36 4.26 51.64 -44.68
CA GLN A 36 5.61 51.20 -44.31
C GLN A 36 5.58 49.99 -43.37
N GLY A 37 4.63 49.94 -42.44
CA GLY A 37 4.41 48.79 -41.58
C GLY A 37 3.99 47.54 -42.36
N LEU A 38 3.08 47.68 -43.33
CA LEU A 38 2.69 46.57 -44.23
C LEU A 38 3.88 46.08 -45.06
N THR A 39 4.68 47.01 -45.61
CA THR A 39 5.90 46.66 -46.37
C THR A 39 6.91 45.91 -45.49
N ALA A 40 7.08 46.32 -44.24
CA ALA A 40 7.94 45.62 -43.29
C ALA A 40 7.42 44.21 -42.96
N LEU A 41 6.10 44.04 -42.78
CA LEU A 41 5.47 42.73 -42.61
C LEU A 41 5.67 41.80 -43.80
N GLU A 42 5.53 42.31 -45.03
CA GLU A 42 5.77 41.52 -46.26
C GLU A 42 7.22 41.03 -46.36
N ASN A 43 8.16 41.76 -45.76
CA ASN A 43 9.57 41.37 -45.66
C ASN A 43 9.89 40.58 -44.39
N GLU A 44 8.88 40.14 -43.63
CA GLU A 44 9.02 39.42 -42.35
C GLU A 44 9.84 40.19 -41.29
N ASN A 45 9.96 41.51 -41.44
CA ASN A 45 10.64 42.36 -40.47
C ASN A 45 9.64 42.86 -39.41
N TYR A 46 9.30 41.97 -38.47
CA TYR A 46 8.26 42.22 -37.47
C TYR A 46 8.59 43.40 -36.53
N GLU A 47 9.85 43.62 -36.17
CA GLU A 47 10.27 44.75 -35.32
C GLU A 47 10.06 46.11 -36.01
N GLU A 48 10.42 46.19 -37.30
CA GLU A 48 10.18 47.40 -38.09
C GLU A 48 8.68 47.61 -38.33
N ALA A 49 7.93 46.53 -38.58
CA ALA A 49 6.48 46.58 -38.68
C ALA A 49 5.83 47.12 -37.40
N ILE A 50 6.23 46.62 -36.23
CA ILE A 50 5.77 47.10 -34.91
C ILE A 50 6.04 48.61 -34.78
N SER A 51 7.28 49.05 -35.07
CA SER A 51 7.65 50.47 -34.95
C SER A 51 6.79 51.37 -35.85
N ASN A 52 6.52 50.93 -37.08
CA ASN A 52 5.73 51.70 -38.03
C ASN A 52 4.23 51.69 -37.69
N PHE A 53 3.66 50.57 -37.23
CA PHE A 53 2.27 50.54 -36.79
C PHE A 53 2.04 51.30 -35.48
N LEU A 54 3.01 51.34 -34.56
CA LEU A 54 2.94 52.20 -33.36
C LEU A 54 2.81 53.67 -33.74
N LYS A 55 3.65 54.17 -34.66
CA LYS A 55 3.52 55.54 -35.18
C LYS A 55 2.18 55.78 -35.88
N ALA A 56 1.68 54.78 -36.61
CA ALA A 56 0.39 54.89 -37.28
C ALA A 56 -0.77 55.06 -36.29
N VAL A 57 -0.78 54.33 -35.16
CA VAL A 57 -1.80 54.48 -34.12
C VAL A 57 -1.58 55.70 -33.22
N GLU A 58 -0.35 56.21 -33.12
CA GLU A 58 -0.06 57.50 -32.46
C GLU A 58 -0.63 58.68 -33.27
N GLU A 59 -0.50 58.65 -34.60
CA GLU A 59 -1.05 59.68 -35.49
C GLU A 59 -2.58 59.57 -35.62
N ASP A 60 -3.11 58.34 -35.63
CA ASP A 60 -4.54 58.07 -35.64
C ASP A 60 -4.93 56.98 -34.63
N PRO A 61 -5.28 57.37 -33.39
CA PRO A 61 -5.73 56.43 -32.36
C PRO A 61 -7.06 55.73 -32.65
N GLN A 62 -7.75 56.05 -33.74
CA GLN A 62 -8.97 55.36 -34.18
C GLN A 62 -8.71 54.35 -35.31
N ASN A 63 -7.45 54.16 -35.71
CA ASN A 63 -7.08 53.22 -36.78
C ASN A 63 -7.11 51.76 -36.29
N GLU A 64 -8.30 51.16 -36.35
CA GLU A 64 -8.55 49.75 -36.00
C GLU A 64 -7.64 48.78 -36.76
N GLN A 65 -7.38 49.04 -38.04
CA GLN A 65 -6.58 48.17 -38.90
C GLN A 65 -5.10 48.20 -38.49
N ALA A 66 -4.57 49.36 -38.11
CA ALA A 66 -3.22 49.50 -37.59
C ALA A 66 -3.05 48.74 -36.26
N TYR A 67 -4.00 48.85 -35.33
CA TYR A 67 -3.99 48.05 -34.10
C TYR A 67 -4.06 46.54 -34.38
N SER A 68 -4.87 46.11 -35.36
CA SER A 68 -4.96 44.69 -35.76
C SER A 68 -3.63 44.16 -36.29
N LYS A 69 -2.96 44.92 -37.16
CA LYS A 69 -1.64 44.55 -37.70
C LYS A 69 -0.54 44.63 -36.64
N LEU A 70 -0.61 45.59 -35.74
CA LEU A 70 0.28 45.71 -34.59
C LEU A 70 0.18 44.48 -33.67
N GLY A 71 -1.04 44.06 -33.32
CA GLY A 71 -1.27 42.87 -32.50
C GLY A 71 -0.74 41.59 -33.15
N GLY A 72 -0.96 41.42 -34.46
CA GLY A 72 -0.39 40.32 -35.22
C GLY A 72 1.15 40.36 -35.25
N SER A 73 1.75 41.55 -35.38
CA SER A 73 3.21 41.70 -35.38
C SER A 73 3.84 41.36 -34.03
N TYR A 74 3.21 41.80 -32.93
CA TYR A 74 3.64 41.43 -31.57
C TYR A 74 3.52 39.93 -31.30
N LEU A 75 2.48 39.27 -31.82
CA LEU A 75 2.37 37.82 -31.74
C LEU A 75 3.54 37.13 -32.44
N MET A 76 3.97 37.62 -33.61
CA MET A 76 5.12 37.04 -34.33
C MET A 76 6.46 37.23 -33.60
N THR A 77 6.59 38.26 -32.77
CA THR A 77 7.78 38.46 -31.92
C THR A 77 7.68 37.76 -30.56
N GLY A 78 6.54 37.13 -30.24
CA GLY A 78 6.29 36.48 -28.96
C GLY A 78 5.96 37.45 -27.82
N ASP A 79 5.72 38.73 -28.12
CA ASP A 79 5.26 39.72 -27.14
C ASP A 79 3.75 39.61 -26.92
N VAL A 80 3.35 38.58 -26.18
CA VAL A 80 1.95 38.23 -25.90
C VAL A 80 1.20 39.37 -25.22
N GLU A 81 1.83 40.07 -24.27
CA GLU A 81 1.19 41.15 -23.51
C GLU A 81 0.86 42.34 -24.42
N SER A 82 1.81 42.77 -25.25
CA SER A 82 1.60 43.85 -26.22
C SER A 82 0.61 43.44 -27.31
N ALA A 83 0.62 42.18 -27.74
CA ALA A 83 -0.36 41.66 -28.69
C ALA A 83 -1.80 41.73 -28.12
N ILE A 84 -2.00 41.30 -26.87
CA ILE A 84 -3.29 41.40 -26.18
C ILE A 84 -3.73 42.86 -26.10
N TYR A 85 -2.83 43.77 -25.70
CA TYR A 85 -3.14 45.20 -25.61
C TYR A 85 -3.57 45.79 -26.96
N ALA A 86 -2.87 45.45 -28.05
CA ALA A 86 -3.21 45.92 -29.38
C ALA A 86 -4.60 45.40 -29.83
N PHE A 87 -4.90 44.11 -29.62
CA PHE A 87 -6.23 43.58 -29.95
C PHE A 87 -7.35 44.09 -29.02
N GLN A 88 -7.05 44.40 -27.76
CA GLN A 88 -8.02 45.04 -26.87
C GLN A 88 -8.41 46.43 -27.39
N ASN A 89 -7.46 47.20 -27.93
CA ASN A 89 -7.76 48.47 -28.60
C ASN A 89 -8.69 48.26 -29.80
N VAL A 90 -8.47 47.21 -30.62
CA VAL A 90 -9.39 46.84 -31.70
C VAL A 90 -10.81 46.61 -31.15
N THR A 91 -10.96 45.79 -30.11
CA THR A 91 -12.28 45.49 -29.53
C THR A 91 -12.94 46.66 -28.80
N ASN A 92 -12.15 47.63 -28.32
CA ASN A 92 -12.67 48.87 -27.71
C ASN A 92 -13.21 49.83 -28.78
N LEU A 93 -12.54 49.90 -29.94
CA LEU A 93 -13.00 50.68 -31.10
C LEU A 93 -14.19 50.02 -31.79
N ASN A 94 -14.16 48.69 -31.92
CA ASN A 94 -15.15 47.88 -32.59
C ASN A 94 -15.46 46.59 -31.78
N PRO A 95 -16.45 46.63 -30.88
CA PRO A 95 -16.85 45.47 -30.09
C PRO A 95 -17.37 44.28 -30.90
N GLU A 96 -17.78 44.49 -32.17
CA GLU A 96 -18.27 43.44 -33.08
C GLU A 96 -17.14 42.74 -33.85
N ASN A 97 -15.86 43.12 -33.62
CA ASN A 97 -14.72 42.46 -34.25
C ASN A 97 -14.42 41.10 -33.59
N GLY A 98 -15.07 40.05 -34.09
CA GLY A 98 -14.89 38.68 -33.58
C GLY A 98 -13.49 38.09 -33.76
N VAL A 99 -12.76 38.52 -34.80
CA VAL A 99 -11.39 38.05 -35.03
C VAL A 99 -10.45 38.58 -33.93
N ALA A 100 -10.60 39.84 -33.54
CA ALA A 100 -9.83 40.42 -32.45
C ALA A 100 -10.15 39.74 -31.11
N TRP A 101 -11.43 39.50 -30.80
CA TRP A 101 -11.83 38.71 -29.63
C TRP A 101 -11.25 37.29 -29.66
N GLY A 102 -11.28 36.62 -30.82
CA GLY A 102 -10.71 35.30 -31.01
C GLY A 102 -9.19 35.27 -30.78
N ASN A 103 -8.47 36.29 -31.28
CA ASN A 103 -7.03 36.44 -31.07
C ASN A 103 -6.69 36.71 -29.61
N ILE A 104 -7.44 37.56 -28.91
CA ILE A 104 -7.27 37.77 -27.45
C ILE A 104 -7.43 36.43 -26.72
N GLY A 105 -8.48 35.69 -27.06
CA GLY A 105 -8.72 34.36 -26.54
C GLY A 105 -7.55 33.40 -26.72
N TYR A 106 -7.09 33.27 -27.96
CA TYR A 106 -5.92 32.46 -28.32
C TYR A 106 -4.65 32.89 -27.58
N LEU A 107 -4.40 34.19 -27.45
CA LEU A 107 -3.25 34.75 -26.74
C LEU A 107 -3.25 34.38 -25.25
N TYR A 108 -4.42 34.40 -24.60
CA TYR A 108 -4.56 33.92 -23.22
C TYR A 108 -4.36 32.40 -23.10
N LEU A 109 -4.72 31.62 -24.14
CA LEU A 109 -4.45 30.19 -24.15
C LEU A 109 -2.96 29.87 -24.31
N ILE A 110 -2.22 30.58 -25.18
CA ILE A 110 -0.79 30.30 -25.36
C ILE A 110 0.03 30.83 -24.16
N GLY A 111 -0.34 31.97 -23.59
CA GLY A 111 0.32 32.57 -22.42
C GLY A 111 1.84 32.76 -22.58
N LYS A 112 2.51 33.25 -21.52
CA LYS A 112 3.99 33.32 -21.44
C LYS A 112 4.58 32.15 -20.65
N GLU A 113 3.84 31.65 -19.64
CA GLU A 113 4.27 30.56 -18.76
C GLU A 113 3.26 29.41 -18.70
N LYS A 114 1.95 29.73 -18.75
CA LYS A 114 0.85 28.76 -18.74
C LYS A 114 -0.41 29.36 -19.38
N PRO A 115 -1.34 28.52 -19.89
CA PRO A 115 -2.66 28.97 -20.32
C PRO A 115 -3.44 29.66 -19.20
N ASP A 116 -4.17 30.73 -19.53
CA ASP A 116 -5.13 31.39 -18.64
C ASP A 116 -6.56 31.21 -19.19
N PRO A 117 -7.25 30.12 -18.80
CA PRO A 117 -8.48 29.71 -19.47
C PRO A 117 -9.67 30.63 -19.17
N VAL A 118 -9.66 31.36 -18.05
CA VAL A 118 -10.77 32.24 -17.65
C VAL A 118 -10.89 33.45 -18.59
N PRO A 119 -9.87 34.33 -18.73
CA PRO A 119 -9.94 35.44 -19.68
C PRO A 119 -9.97 34.97 -21.14
N ALA A 120 -9.38 33.80 -21.45
CA ALA A 120 -9.55 33.18 -22.76
C ALA A 120 -11.02 32.89 -23.05
N LEU A 121 -11.73 32.25 -22.11
CA LEU A 121 -13.14 31.90 -22.24
C LEU A 121 -14.03 33.13 -22.36
N GLU A 122 -13.76 34.20 -21.61
CA GLU A 122 -14.49 35.46 -21.72
C GLU A 122 -14.37 36.09 -23.11
N ALA A 123 -13.15 36.16 -23.65
CA ALA A 123 -12.89 36.70 -24.98
C ALA A 123 -13.51 35.82 -26.07
N LEU A 124 -13.35 34.49 -25.98
CA LEU A 124 -13.86 33.55 -26.97
C LEU A 124 -15.38 33.44 -26.96
N THR A 125 -16.04 33.63 -25.81
CA THR A 125 -17.50 33.73 -25.73
C THR A 125 -18.01 34.89 -26.59
N LYS A 126 -17.39 36.07 -26.48
CA LYS A 126 -17.72 37.21 -27.34
C LYS A 126 -17.39 36.93 -28.80
N ALA A 127 -16.27 36.25 -29.07
CA ALA A 127 -15.85 35.92 -30.43
C ALA A 127 -16.87 35.04 -31.15
N VAL A 128 -17.38 33.98 -30.50
CA VAL A 128 -18.38 33.07 -31.12
C VAL A 128 -19.77 33.70 -31.22
N GLU A 129 -20.12 34.67 -30.39
CA GLU A 129 -21.37 35.44 -30.51
C GLU A 129 -21.39 36.31 -31.78
N VAL A 130 -20.26 36.95 -32.10
CA VAL A 130 -20.19 37.91 -33.22
C VAL A 130 -19.66 37.28 -34.52
N LYS A 131 -18.84 36.23 -34.44
CA LYS A 131 -18.29 35.48 -35.59
C LYS A 131 -18.57 33.98 -35.43
N THR A 132 -19.72 33.55 -35.94
CA THR A 132 -20.26 32.18 -35.76
C THR A 132 -19.73 31.16 -36.76
N ASP A 133 -19.08 31.60 -37.84
CA ASP A 133 -18.66 30.80 -38.99
C ASP A 133 -17.15 30.52 -39.05
N ASP A 134 -16.41 30.77 -37.95
CA ASP A 134 -14.97 30.55 -37.87
C ASP A 134 -14.62 29.26 -37.11
N PRO A 135 -14.16 28.20 -37.80
CA PRO A 135 -13.81 26.93 -37.14
C PRO A 135 -12.63 27.05 -36.18
N GLY A 136 -11.70 27.99 -36.43
CA GLY A 136 -10.55 28.22 -35.56
C GLY A 136 -10.96 28.82 -34.21
N ILE A 137 -11.88 29.79 -34.24
CA ILE A 137 -12.43 30.39 -33.01
C ILE A 137 -13.22 29.34 -32.22
N TRP A 138 -14.06 28.53 -32.86
CA TRP A 138 -14.78 27.44 -32.18
C TRP A 138 -13.83 26.39 -31.57
N THR A 139 -12.73 26.06 -32.26
CA THR A 139 -11.70 25.17 -31.73
C THR A 139 -11.05 25.76 -30.48
N ASN A 140 -10.60 27.03 -30.54
CA ASN A 140 -10.02 27.71 -29.40
C ASN A 140 -11.01 27.85 -28.24
N TYR A 141 -12.29 28.12 -28.54
CA TYR A 141 -13.36 28.18 -27.53
C TYR A 141 -13.55 26.85 -26.82
N GLY A 142 -13.57 25.74 -27.56
CA GLY A 142 -13.60 24.40 -27.00
C GLY A 142 -12.39 24.11 -26.11
N ILE A 143 -11.18 24.51 -26.51
CA ILE A 143 -9.96 24.36 -25.70
C ILE A 143 -10.08 25.15 -24.39
N ALA A 144 -10.55 26.41 -24.45
CA ALA A 144 -10.75 27.23 -23.26
C ALA A 144 -11.78 26.62 -22.30
N GLN A 145 -12.88 26.06 -22.83
CA GLN A 145 -13.89 25.35 -22.04
C GLN A 145 -13.31 24.10 -21.38
N LEU A 146 -12.55 23.30 -22.12
CA LEU A 146 -11.90 22.08 -21.63
C LEU A 146 -10.90 22.39 -20.51
N LEU A 147 -10.02 23.36 -20.71
CA LEU A 147 -9.06 23.81 -19.69
C LEU A 147 -9.73 24.44 -18.46
N ASN A 148 -10.97 24.93 -18.62
CA ASN A 148 -11.82 25.39 -17.54
C ASN A 148 -12.75 24.27 -16.99
N THR A 149 -12.41 23.00 -17.20
CA THR A 149 -13.10 21.79 -16.68
C THR A 149 -14.54 21.59 -17.17
N ASN A 150 -14.89 22.15 -18.34
CA ASN A 150 -16.22 21.99 -18.94
C ASN A 150 -16.14 21.19 -20.25
N SER A 151 -15.97 19.88 -20.10
CA SER A 151 -15.72 18.94 -21.20
C SER A 151 -16.97 18.70 -22.09
N GLU A 152 -18.18 18.78 -21.54
CA GLU A 152 -19.41 18.68 -22.32
C GLU A 152 -19.56 19.86 -23.31
N SER A 153 -19.41 21.10 -22.83
CA SER A 153 -19.46 22.27 -23.71
C SER A 153 -18.31 22.28 -24.71
N ALA A 154 -17.12 21.84 -24.29
CA ALA A 154 -15.98 21.72 -25.18
C ALA A 154 -16.28 20.77 -26.36
N LEU A 155 -16.91 19.62 -26.09
CA LEU A 155 -17.29 18.66 -27.12
C LEU A 155 -18.28 19.27 -28.12
N GLU A 156 -19.26 20.05 -27.66
CA GLU A 156 -20.18 20.79 -28.54
C GLU A 156 -19.43 21.77 -29.44
N SER A 157 -18.49 22.55 -28.87
CA SER A 157 -17.67 23.51 -29.61
C SER A 157 -16.79 22.81 -30.67
N PHE A 158 -16.17 21.68 -30.35
CA PHE A 158 -15.39 20.92 -31.33
C PHE A 158 -16.26 20.30 -32.43
N ASN A 159 -17.45 19.80 -32.09
CA ASN A 159 -18.41 19.34 -33.09
C ASN A 159 -18.83 20.49 -34.02
N LYS A 160 -19.00 21.70 -33.49
CA LYS A 160 -19.30 22.89 -34.31
C LYS A 160 -18.13 23.27 -35.22
N ALA A 161 -16.90 23.24 -34.71
CA ALA A 161 -15.70 23.46 -35.53
C ALA A 161 -15.59 22.44 -36.67
N ILE A 162 -15.88 21.16 -36.41
CA ILE A 162 -15.89 20.08 -37.41
C ILE A 162 -17.01 20.25 -38.43
N GLU A 163 -18.19 20.73 -38.03
CA GLU A 163 -19.29 21.04 -38.95
C GLU A 163 -18.88 22.13 -39.97
N LEU A 164 -18.16 23.16 -39.49
CA LEU A 164 -17.68 24.28 -40.30
C LEU A 164 -16.49 23.89 -41.19
N MET A 165 -15.61 23.01 -40.71
CA MET A 165 -14.41 22.54 -41.41
C MET A 165 -14.19 21.03 -41.19
N PRO A 166 -14.83 20.17 -42.03
CA PRO A 166 -14.77 18.72 -41.85
C PRO A 166 -13.41 18.08 -42.11
N ASP A 167 -12.49 18.79 -42.77
CA ASP A 167 -11.12 18.38 -43.11
C ASP A 167 -10.05 18.92 -42.14
N GLY A 168 -10.46 19.62 -41.08
CA GLY A 168 -9.56 20.16 -40.06
C GLY A 168 -9.14 19.12 -39.02
N SER A 169 -7.93 18.54 -39.18
CA SER A 169 -7.39 17.51 -38.27
C SER A 169 -7.33 17.94 -36.80
N ARG A 170 -7.01 19.22 -36.54
CA ARG A 170 -6.88 19.79 -35.19
C ARG A 170 -8.15 19.67 -34.34
N ALA A 171 -9.32 19.92 -34.93
CA ALA A 171 -10.59 19.85 -34.19
C ALA A 171 -10.94 18.40 -33.81
N TYR A 172 -10.60 17.41 -34.66
CA TYR A 172 -10.75 15.99 -34.32
C TYR A 172 -9.79 15.55 -33.22
N TYR A 173 -8.54 16.02 -33.25
CA TYR A 173 -7.58 15.74 -32.17
C TYR A 173 -8.10 16.23 -30.82
N TRP A 174 -8.52 17.49 -30.73
CA TRP A 174 -9.05 18.04 -29.49
C TRP A 174 -10.37 17.41 -29.06
N LYS A 175 -11.24 17.05 -30.01
CA LYS A 175 -12.41 16.20 -29.73
C LYS A 175 -12.01 14.87 -29.10
N GLY A 176 -10.95 14.22 -29.58
CA GLY A 176 -10.43 12.98 -28.99
C GLY A 176 -9.93 13.17 -27.56
N ILE A 177 -9.22 14.27 -27.28
CA ILE A 177 -8.78 14.64 -25.93
C ILE A 177 -10.00 14.82 -25.01
N THR A 178 -11.02 15.55 -25.45
CA THR A 178 -12.25 15.77 -24.69
C THR A 178 -13.03 14.48 -24.43
N LEU A 179 -13.13 13.59 -25.41
CA LEU A 179 -13.79 12.29 -25.23
C LEU A 179 -13.02 11.40 -24.24
N SER A 180 -11.69 11.47 -24.25
CA SER A 180 -10.87 10.76 -23.25
C SER A 180 -11.15 11.28 -21.83
N ASP A 181 -11.25 12.59 -21.65
CA ASP A 181 -11.59 13.23 -20.36
C ASP A 181 -13.02 12.87 -19.89
N LEU A 182 -13.95 12.70 -20.83
CA LEU A 182 -15.31 12.21 -20.56
C LEU A 182 -15.39 10.69 -20.28
N GLY A 183 -14.26 9.98 -20.29
CA GLY A 183 -14.22 8.53 -20.06
C GLY A 183 -14.74 7.70 -21.23
N GLN A 184 -14.59 8.22 -22.46
CA GLN A 184 -15.07 7.60 -23.71
C GLN A 184 -13.88 7.23 -24.64
N PRO A 185 -13.04 6.24 -24.27
CA PRO A 185 -11.78 5.97 -24.96
C PRO A 185 -11.95 5.41 -26.39
N GLU A 186 -13.00 4.65 -26.69
CA GLU A 186 -13.26 4.13 -28.04
C GLU A 186 -13.63 5.25 -29.04
N GLU A 187 -14.43 6.20 -28.58
CA GLU A 187 -14.85 7.35 -29.38
C GLU A 187 -13.70 8.35 -29.53
N ALA A 188 -12.87 8.50 -28.49
CA ALA A 188 -11.62 9.24 -28.56
C ALA A 188 -10.66 8.65 -29.61
N LEU A 189 -10.47 7.33 -29.59
CA LEU A 189 -9.65 6.62 -30.58
C LEU A 189 -10.13 6.90 -32.01
N THR A 190 -11.44 6.83 -32.25
CA THR A 190 -12.04 7.13 -33.56
C THR A 190 -11.75 8.58 -34.00
N ALA A 191 -11.81 9.54 -33.07
CA ALA A 191 -11.50 10.94 -33.36
C ALA A 191 -10.00 11.13 -33.68
N TYR A 192 -9.10 10.48 -32.95
CA TYR A 192 -7.67 10.52 -33.26
C TYR A 192 -7.34 9.88 -34.61
N GLU A 193 -7.93 8.72 -34.93
CA GLU A 193 -7.80 8.09 -36.24
C GLU A 193 -8.22 9.04 -37.36
N LYS A 194 -9.32 9.79 -37.16
CA LYS A 194 -9.75 10.78 -38.13
C LYS A 194 -8.79 11.97 -38.25
N ALA A 195 -8.23 12.44 -37.14
CA ALA A 195 -7.20 13.49 -37.15
C ALA A 195 -5.95 13.05 -37.94
N ILE A 196 -5.53 11.79 -37.78
CA ILE A 196 -4.36 11.20 -38.43
C ILE A 196 -4.64 10.89 -39.91
N GLU A 197 -5.86 10.47 -40.26
CA GLU A 197 -6.27 10.31 -41.67
C GLU A 197 -6.13 11.64 -42.43
N LEU A 198 -6.51 12.75 -41.79
CA LEU A 198 -6.44 14.10 -42.36
C LEU A 198 -5.01 14.68 -42.33
N ASN A 199 -4.24 14.37 -41.30
CA ASN A 199 -2.83 14.75 -41.18
C ASN A 199 -1.97 13.58 -40.64
N PRO A 200 -1.36 12.78 -41.54
CA PRO A 200 -0.56 11.61 -41.14
C PRO A 200 0.71 11.93 -40.33
N GLU A 201 1.19 13.18 -40.39
CA GLU A 201 2.37 13.65 -39.66
C GLU A 201 2.00 14.35 -38.34
N PHE A 202 0.74 14.26 -37.90
CA PHE A 202 0.29 14.88 -36.66
C PHE A 202 0.78 14.10 -35.43
N LYS A 203 2.02 14.40 -35.02
CA LYS A 203 2.74 13.71 -33.94
C LYS A 203 1.96 13.66 -32.62
N ASP A 204 1.32 14.77 -32.23
CA ASP A 204 0.47 14.86 -31.03
C ASP A 204 -0.72 13.87 -31.09
N ALA A 205 -1.40 13.80 -32.23
CA ALA A 205 -2.55 12.91 -32.41
C ALA A 205 -2.14 11.44 -32.43
N LEU A 206 -1.01 11.09 -33.06
CA LEU A 206 -0.46 9.74 -33.03
C LEU A 206 -0.08 9.30 -31.62
N TYR A 207 0.58 10.18 -30.86
CA TYR A 207 0.92 9.87 -29.48
C TYR A 207 -0.32 9.67 -28.60
N ALA A 208 -1.32 10.57 -28.71
CA ALA A 208 -2.59 10.42 -28.00
C ALA A 208 -3.35 9.15 -28.42
N LYS A 209 -3.31 8.78 -29.70
CA LYS A 209 -3.83 7.51 -30.20
C LYS A 209 -3.18 6.32 -29.51
N GLY A 210 -1.85 6.27 -29.44
CA GLY A 210 -1.13 5.16 -28.78
C GLY A 210 -1.47 5.02 -27.29
N ILE A 211 -1.73 6.14 -26.60
CA ILE A 211 -2.24 6.14 -25.23
C ILE A 211 -3.64 5.52 -25.16
N ALA A 212 -4.56 5.97 -26.02
CA ALA A 212 -5.93 5.45 -26.05
C ALA A 212 -5.95 3.96 -26.39
N GLU A 213 -5.13 3.50 -27.36
CA GLU A 213 -4.96 2.08 -27.67
C GLU A 213 -4.46 1.29 -26.45
N SER A 214 -3.47 1.81 -25.72
CA SER A 214 -2.96 1.19 -24.50
C SER A 214 -4.04 1.08 -23.41
N ALA A 215 -4.84 2.14 -23.19
CA ALA A 215 -5.93 2.16 -22.23
C ALA A 215 -7.05 1.15 -22.58
N LEU A 216 -7.24 0.90 -23.88
CA LEU A 216 -8.18 -0.10 -24.41
C LEU A 216 -7.60 -1.52 -24.43
N GLY A 217 -6.37 -1.73 -23.96
CA GLY A 217 -5.69 -3.04 -24.00
C GLY A 217 -5.23 -3.48 -25.40
N LYS A 218 -5.26 -2.59 -26.38
CA LYS A 218 -4.82 -2.82 -27.78
C LYS A 218 -3.30 -2.63 -27.90
N PHE A 219 -2.55 -3.48 -27.21
CA PHE A 219 -1.11 -3.30 -27.02
C PHE A 219 -0.28 -3.51 -28.29
N ASP A 220 -0.71 -4.38 -29.21
CA ASP A 220 -0.06 -4.57 -30.51
C ASP A 220 -0.15 -3.29 -31.35
N GLU A 221 -1.33 -2.68 -31.40
CA GLU A 221 -1.61 -1.45 -32.12
C GLU A 221 -0.91 -0.25 -31.49
N ALA A 222 -0.96 -0.14 -30.15
CA ALA A 222 -0.30 0.93 -29.41
C ALA A 222 1.21 0.96 -29.69
N GLU A 223 1.86 -0.20 -29.63
CA GLU A 223 3.29 -0.31 -29.92
C GLU A 223 3.61 0.11 -31.36
N ALA A 224 2.79 -0.32 -32.33
CA ALA A 224 2.94 0.09 -33.74
C ALA A 224 2.75 1.61 -33.92
N THR A 225 1.74 2.19 -33.27
CA THR A 225 1.49 3.64 -33.29
C THR A 225 2.65 4.41 -32.65
N PHE A 226 3.20 3.96 -31.52
CA PHE A 226 4.39 4.59 -30.91
C PHE A 226 5.63 4.50 -31.80
N ASN A 227 5.84 3.37 -32.49
CA ASN A 227 6.90 3.28 -33.49
C ASN A 227 6.70 4.30 -34.62
N GLN A 228 5.46 4.52 -35.07
CA GLN A 228 5.16 5.54 -36.08
C GLN A 228 5.49 6.95 -35.58
N VAL A 229 5.14 7.29 -34.33
CA VAL A 229 5.51 8.59 -33.72
C VAL A 229 7.01 8.85 -33.83
N LEU A 230 7.83 7.84 -33.52
CA LEU A 230 9.30 7.92 -33.55
C LEU A 230 9.89 8.02 -34.97
N THR A 231 9.10 7.81 -36.03
CA THR A 231 9.54 8.01 -37.42
C THR A 231 9.33 9.42 -37.94
N ILE A 232 8.52 10.23 -37.25
CA ILE A 232 8.20 11.60 -37.68
C ILE A 232 9.23 12.56 -37.07
N GLU A 233 10.02 13.21 -37.94
CA GLU A 233 10.95 14.26 -37.56
C GLU A 233 10.20 15.55 -37.20
N GLY A 234 10.66 16.26 -36.18
CA GLY A 234 10.05 17.49 -35.69
C GLY A 234 9.44 17.36 -34.28
N ASP A 235 9.15 18.52 -33.71
CA ASP A 235 8.60 18.65 -32.37
C ASP A 235 7.06 18.51 -32.37
N TYR A 236 6.53 18.15 -31.22
CA TYR A 236 5.10 18.18 -30.92
C TYR A 236 4.58 19.61 -31.07
N SER A 237 3.44 19.77 -31.72
CA SER A 237 3.03 21.02 -32.37
C SER A 237 1.94 21.78 -31.61
N GLU A 238 1.28 21.16 -30.64
CA GLU A 238 0.20 21.80 -29.88
C GLU A 238 0.75 22.66 -28.72
N PRO A 239 0.49 23.98 -28.72
CA PRO A 239 1.14 24.92 -27.80
C PRO A 239 0.57 24.89 -26.37
N PHE A 240 -0.59 24.26 -26.17
CA PHE A 240 -1.36 24.36 -24.92
C PHE A 240 -1.13 23.21 -23.95
N LEU A 241 -0.70 22.06 -24.46
CA LEU A 241 -0.42 20.87 -23.70
C LEU A 241 0.81 20.21 -24.32
N THR A 242 1.94 20.23 -23.61
CA THR A 242 3.03 19.28 -23.91
C THR A 242 2.56 17.89 -23.49
N VAL A 243 1.73 17.26 -24.33
CA VAL A 243 1.15 15.95 -24.03
C VAL A 243 2.16 14.84 -24.19
N GLY A 244 3.16 15.00 -25.06
CA GLY A 244 4.16 14.00 -25.33
C GLY A 244 5.51 14.57 -25.70
N SER A 245 6.53 13.76 -25.46
CA SER A 245 7.89 13.90 -25.96
C SER A 245 8.34 12.54 -26.49
N ASP A 246 9.40 12.50 -27.30
CA ASP A 246 9.94 11.21 -27.74
C ASP A 246 10.47 10.38 -26.54
N SER A 247 10.86 11.04 -25.45
CA SER A 247 11.15 10.37 -24.18
C SER A 247 9.92 9.63 -23.63
N ASP A 248 8.75 10.28 -23.62
CA ASP A 248 7.49 9.66 -23.14
C ASP A 248 7.02 8.52 -24.05
N VAL A 249 7.27 8.62 -25.36
CA VAL A 249 6.99 7.53 -26.30
C VAL A 249 7.83 6.30 -25.97
N TRP A 250 9.13 6.48 -25.73
CA TRP A 250 10.03 5.39 -25.34
C TRP A 250 9.67 4.79 -23.98
N ASP A 251 9.27 5.60 -23.00
CA ASP A 251 8.73 5.13 -21.71
C ASP A 251 7.51 4.22 -21.92
N ARG A 252 6.48 4.72 -22.63
CA ARG A 252 5.25 3.96 -22.88
C ARG A 252 5.49 2.66 -23.64
N LYS A 253 6.36 2.70 -24.65
CA LYS A 253 6.80 1.50 -25.36
C LYS A 253 7.51 0.52 -24.44
N GLY A 254 8.43 0.99 -23.58
CA GLY A 254 9.12 0.17 -22.60
C GLY A 254 8.17 -0.54 -21.63
N ARG A 255 7.12 0.15 -21.18
CA ARG A 255 6.08 -0.42 -20.31
C ARG A 255 5.31 -1.55 -20.96
N ILE A 256 4.92 -1.39 -22.23
CA ILE A 256 4.26 -2.48 -22.99
C ILE A 256 5.19 -3.69 -23.07
N LEU A 257 6.46 -3.49 -23.41
CA LEU A 257 7.45 -4.56 -23.52
C LEU A 257 7.66 -5.28 -22.18
N PHE A 258 7.69 -4.54 -21.08
CA PHE A 258 7.87 -5.10 -19.74
C PHE A 258 6.61 -5.81 -19.22
N GLU A 259 5.50 -5.09 -19.10
CA GLU A 259 4.29 -5.55 -18.39
C GLU A 259 3.46 -6.52 -19.23
N VAL A 260 3.47 -6.39 -20.57
CA VAL A 260 2.60 -7.19 -21.45
C VAL A 260 3.38 -8.29 -22.17
N ARG A 261 4.59 -7.99 -22.66
CA ARG A 261 5.38 -8.96 -23.43
C ARG A 261 6.31 -9.81 -22.56
N ASN A 262 6.51 -9.43 -21.30
CA ASN A 262 7.51 -10.03 -20.43
C ASN A 262 8.89 -10.08 -21.12
N ASN A 263 9.27 -8.98 -21.78
CA ASN A 263 10.54 -8.83 -22.50
C ASN A 263 11.41 -7.75 -21.83
N PRO A 264 12.06 -8.08 -20.69
CA PRO A 264 12.78 -7.10 -19.88
C PRO A 264 13.99 -6.47 -20.60
N ASP A 265 14.64 -7.18 -21.51
CA ASP A 265 15.84 -6.69 -22.21
C ASP A 265 15.50 -5.55 -23.20
N GLU A 266 14.44 -5.73 -23.99
CA GLU A 266 13.96 -4.69 -24.90
C GLU A 266 13.30 -3.54 -24.13
N ALA A 267 12.60 -3.83 -23.02
CA ALA A 267 12.06 -2.81 -22.14
C ALA A 267 13.16 -1.92 -21.55
N LEU A 268 14.25 -2.53 -21.03
CA LEU A 268 15.40 -1.79 -20.50
C LEU A 268 16.06 -0.92 -21.57
N THR A 269 16.13 -1.41 -22.81
CA THR A 269 16.62 -0.63 -23.96
C THR A 269 15.73 0.59 -24.22
N ALA A 270 14.41 0.41 -24.19
CA ALA A 270 13.44 1.49 -24.35
C ALA A 270 13.54 2.53 -23.23
N PHE A 271 13.59 2.11 -21.96
CA PHE A 271 13.74 3.04 -20.83
C PHE A 271 15.07 3.79 -20.85
N ASN A 272 16.17 3.13 -21.25
CA ASN A 272 17.45 3.81 -21.43
C ASN A 272 17.36 4.89 -22.51
N LYS A 273 16.63 4.64 -23.62
CA LYS A 273 16.38 5.66 -24.65
C LYS A 273 15.52 6.81 -24.14
N ALA A 274 14.49 6.52 -23.34
CA ALA A 274 13.68 7.56 -22.71
C ALA A 274 14.53 8.47 -21.81
N VAL A 275 15.38 7.89 -20.96
CA VAL A 275 16.26 8.62 -20.03
C VAL A 275 17.38 9.37 -20.76
N GLU A 276 17.90 8.83 -21.88
CA GLU A 276 18.86 9.54 -22.74
C GLU A 276 18.28 10.83 -23.32
N LEU A 277 17.00 10.80 -23.72
CA LEU A 277 16.30 11.96 -24.26
C LEU A 277 15.87 12.95 -23.18
N ASN A 278 15.44 12.45 -22.02
CA ASN A 278 15.09 13.26 -20.85
C ASN A 278 15.56 12.56 -19.56
N PRO A 279 16.68 13.01 -18.96
CA PRO A 279 17.19 12.47 -17.72
C PRO A 279 16.25 12.58 -16.52
N TYR A 280 15.20 13.42 -16.61
CA TYR A 280 14.21 13.62 -15.56
C TYR A 280 12.87 12.93 -15.86
N ASN A 281 12.82 11.98 -16.79
CA ASN A 281 11.63 11.15 -17.00
C ASN A 281 11.47 10.16 -15.84
N ALA A 282 10.73 10.59 -14.80
CA ALA A 282 10.56 9.82 -13.57
C ALA A 282 9.90 8.45 -13.81
N ASN A 283 8.95 8.34 -14.73
CA ASN A 283 8.30 7.07 -15.06
C ASN A 283 9.30 6.09 -15.70
N ALA A 284 10.09 6.55 -16.67
CA ALA A 284 11.10 5.72 -17.31
C ALA A 284 12.16 5.24 -16.31
N LEU A 285 12.60 6.11 -15.40
CA LEU A 285 13.54 5.77 -14.32
C LEU A 285 12.94 4.74 -13.35
N TYR A 286 11.69 4.95 -12.94
CA TYR A 286 10.96 4.02 -12.09
C TYR A 286 10.84 2.63 -12.73
N TYR A 287 10.37 2.55 -13.97
CA TYR A 287 10.21 1.26 -14.64
C TYR A 287 11.55 0.61 -15.00
N LYS A 288 12.58 1.40 -15.33
CA LYS A 288 13.96 0.90 -15.42
C LYS A 288 14.40 0.24 -14.10
N GLY A 289 14.14 0.88 -12.96
CA GLY A 289 14.44 0.33 -11.65
C GLY A 289 13.74 -1.01 -11.41
N ARG A 290 12.46 -1.12 -11.78
CA ARG A 290 11.70 -2.37 -11.68
C ARG A 290 12.29 -3.50 -12.53
N VAL A 291 12.65 -3.21 -13.77
CA VAL A 291 13.29 -4.21 -14.64
C VAL A 291 14.61 -4.70 -14.05
N LEU A 292 15.44 -3.78 -13.52
CA LEU A 292 16.73 -4.13 -12.90
C LEU A 292 16.53 -4.95 -11.61
N TYR A 293 15.51 -4.60 -10.82
CA TYR A 293 15.13 -5.35 -9.62
C TYR A 293 14.76 -6.80 -9.96
N ASP A 294 13.87 -7.00 -10.96
CA ASP A 294 13.46 -8.35 -11.41
C ASP A 294 14.65 -9.15 -11.99
N GLN A 295 15.68 -8.48 -12.51
CA GLN A 295 16.93 -9.09 -12.97
C GLN A 295 17.92 -9.39 -11.83
N GLY A 296 17.62 -8.97 -10.60
CA GLY A 296 18.49 -9.11 -9.42
C GLY A 296 19.62 -8.08 -9.34
N ASP A 297 19.65 -7.07 -10.22
CA ASP A 297 20.58 -5.94 -10.13
C ASP A 297 20.06 -4.91 -9.11
N LEU A 298 20.18 -5.25 -7.83
CA LEU A 298 19.74 -4.41 -6.72
C LEU A 298 20.45 -3.04 -6.66
N THR A 299 21.70 -2.96 -7.15
CA THR A 299 22.45 -1.70 -7.17
C THR A 299 21.89 -0.77 -8.23
N GLY A 300 21.75 -1.27 -9.48
CA GLY A 300 21.15 -0.51 -10.57
C GLY A 300 19.69 -0.13 -10.29
N ALA A 301 18.93 -1.03 -9.64
CA ALA A 301 17.57 -0.76 -9.21
C ALA A 301 17.51 0.41 -8.21
N MET A 302 18.32 0.39 -7.15
CA MET A 302 18.38 1.48 -6.16
C MET A 302 18.76 2.82 -6.79
N GLU A 303 19.76 2.84 -7.69
CA GLU A 303 20.16 4.05 -8.42
C GLU A 303 19.00 4.61 -9.26
N ALA A 304 18.31 3.74 -9.99
CA ALA A 304 17.19 4.14 -10.84
C ALA A 304 15.98 4.65 -10.04
N PHE A 305 15.61 3.97 -8.94
CA PHE A 305 14.52 4.43 -8.07
C PHE A 305 14.86 5.73 -7.34
N THR A 306 16.12 5.91 -6.94
CA THR A 306 16.59 7.17 -6.35
C THR A 306 16.44 8.31 -7.36
N ALA A 307 16.96 8.13 -8.58
CA ALA A 307 16.80 9.10 -9.65
C ALA A 307 15.32 9.39 -9.98
N ALA A 308 14.45 8.37 -9.94
CA ALA A 308 13.01 8.55 -10.14
C ALA A 308 12.39 9.44 -9.06
N SER A 309 12.73 9.21 -7.79
CA SER A 309 12.24 10.04 -6.65
C SER A 309 12.82 11.46 -6.65
N GLU A 310 14.02 11.67 -7.20
CA GLU A 310 14.59 13.01 -7.38
C GLU A 310 13.92 13.75 -8.54
N ALA A 311 13.61 13.05 -9.62
CA ALA A 311 12.89 13.59 -10.76
C ALA A 311 11.45 13.96 -10.39
N ASP A 312 10.73 13.09 -9.67
CA ASP A 312 9.41 13.38 -9.11
C ASP A 312 9.35 13.09 -7.59
N PRO A 313 9.54 14.12 -6.74
CA PRO A 313 9.47 13.98 -5.29
C PRO A 313 8.11 13.59 -4.71
N GLN A 314 7.06 13.45 -5.53
CA GLN A 314 5.75 12.96 -5.10
C GLN A 314 5.50 11.50 -5.51
N MET A 315 6.47 10.85 -6.17
CA MET A 315 6.36 9.47 -6.63
C MET A 315 6.54 8.47 -5.47
N GLY A 316 5.51 8.30 -4.64
CA GLY A 316 5.53 7.38 -3.50
C GLY A 316 5.86 5.93 -3.88
N VAL A 317 5.50 5.50 -5.09
CA VAL A 317 5.84 4.15 -5.59
C VAL A 317 7.35 3.92 -5.73
N ALA A 318 8.16 4.95 -6.01
CA ALA A 318 9.61 4.81 -6.05
C ALA A 318 10.18 4.47 -4.67
N HIS A 319 9.67 5.11 -3.61
CA HIS A 319 10.03 4.79 -2.23
C HIS A 319 9.61 3.38 -1.82
N TYR A 320 8.43 2.91 -2.24
CA TYR A 320 8.02 1.52 -2.00
C TYR A 320 9.04 0.52 -2.56
N TRP A 321 9.49 0.69 -3.80
CA TRP A 321 10.47 -0.23 -4.39
C TRP A 321 11.87 -0.06 -3.81
N LYS A 322 12.28 1.13 -3.37
CA LYS A 322 13.50 1.29 -2.56
C LYS A 322 13.39 0.49 -1.26
N GLY A 323 12.23 0.48 -0.61
CA GLY A 323 11.93 -0.36 0.55
C GLY A 323 12.09 -1.86 0.25
N GLN A 324 11.59 -2.33 -0.90
CA GLN A 324 11.78 -3.71 -1.37
C GLN A 324 13.27 -4.05 -1.58
N VAL A 325 14.04 -3.15 -2.20
CA VAL A 325 15.50 -3.33 -2.35
C VAL A 325 16.19 -3.45 -0.99
N TYR A 326 15.79 -2.64 0.00
CA TYR A 326 16.34 -2.73 1.35
C TYR A 326 15.97 -4.04 2.06
N ILE A 327 14.75 -4.57 1.87
CA ILE A 327 14.36 -5.91 2.34
C ILE A 327 15.33 -6.97 1.78
N ASP A 328 15.58 -6.98 0.48
CA ASP A 328 16.47 -7.95 -0.16
C ASP A 328 17.94 -7.81 0.29
N GLN A 329 18.33 -6.61 0.70
CA GLN A 329 19.63 -6.33 1.32
C GLN A 329 19.67 -6.66 2.83
N SER A 330 18.55 -7.12 3.41
CA SER A 330 18.37 -7.36 4.84
C SER A 330 18.56 -6.10 5.72
N ASP A 331 18.37 -4.91 5.15
CA ASP A 331 18.40 -3.63 5.87
C ASP A 331 16.97 -3.24 6.29
N ARG A 332 16.54 -3.75 7.45
CA ARG A 332 15.19 -3.51 7.99
C ARG A 332 14.92 -2.04 8.25
N SER A 333 15.88 -1.32 8.84
CA SER A 333 15.70 0.08 9.20
C SER A 333 15.60 0.98 7.96
N GLY A 334 16.38 0.70 6.91
CA GLY A 334 16.25 1.34 5.60
C GLY A 334 14.88 1.08 4.98
N ALA A 335 14.41 -0.17 5.01
CA ALA A 335 13.10 -0.54 4.47
C ALA A 335 11.95 0.18 5.17
N ILE A 336 11.93 0.24 6.52
CA ILE A 336 10.91 0.96 7.30
C ILE A 336 10.88 2.44 6.92
N ALA A 337 12.05 3.10 6.80
CA ALA A 337 12.12 4.51 6.45
C ALA A 337 11.52 4.81 5.07
N GLU A 338 11.82 3.96 4.09
CA GLU A 338 11.29 4.10 2.72
C GLU A 338 9.80 3.77 2.64
N PHE A 339 9.31 2.72 3.31
CA PHE A 339 7.87 2.43 3.33
C PHE A 339 7.07 3.52 4.05
N ARG A 340 7.59 4.10 5.14
CA ARG A 340 6.96 5.25 5.80
C ARG A 340 6.84 6.45 4.87
N THR A 341 7.90 6.73 4.10
CA THR A 341 7.86 7.80 3.09
C THR A 341 6.87 7.47 1.95
N ALA A 342 6.83 6.21 1.51
CA ALA A 342 5.90 5.76 0.48
C ALA A 342 4.44 5.94 0.90
N THR A 343 4.08 5.60 2.14
CA THR A 343 2.72 5.73 2.68
C THR A 343 2.34 7.18 2.98
N GLU A 344 3.29 8.04 3.33
CA GLU A 344 3.07 9.49 3.46
C GLU A 344 2.77 10.15 2.10
N LEU A 345 3.51 9.79 1.05
CA LEU A 345 3.34 10.34 -0.30
C LEU A 345 2.12 9.76 -1.03
N ASN A 346 1.83 8.47 -0.81
CA ASN A 346 0.69 7.79 -1.40
C ASN A 346 -0.03 6.92 -0.35
N PRO A 347 -0.98 7.50 0.41
CA PRO A 347 -1.73 6.78 1.44
C PRO A 347 -2.56 5.59 0.92
N ASN A 348 -2.84 5.50 -0.39
CA ASN A 348 -3.61 4.42 -1.00
C ASN A 348 -2.74 3.23 -1.42
N LEU A 349 -1.42 3.27 -1.19
CA LEU A 349 -0.51 2.17 -1.51
C LEU A 349 -0.58 1.08 -0.44
N ALA A 350 -1.60 0.22 -0.54
CA ALA A 350 -1.93 -0.82 0.44
C ALA A 350 -0.73 -1.71 0.81
N ASP A 351 0.02 -2.19 -0.18
CA ASP A 351 1.17 -3.07 0.05
C ASP A 351 2.26 -2.39 0.90
N ALA A 352 2.48 -1.08 0.76
CA ALA A 352 3.45 -0.35 1.57
C ALA A 352 3.07 -0.34 3.05
N TRP A 353 1.77 -0.21 3.35
CA TRP A 353 1.26 -0.30 4.72
C TRP A 353 1.43 -1.70 5.31
N TYR A 354 1.21 -2.75 4.51
CA TYR A 354 1.42 -4.12 4.95
C TYR A 354 2.88 -4.40 5.34
N TYR A 355 3.84 -4.07 4.45
CA TYR A 355 5.26 -4.26 4.74
C TYR A 355 5.74 -3.39 5.91
N LEU A 356 5.26 -2.14 6.00
CA LEU A 356 5.56 -1.27 7.13
C LEU A 356 5.05 -1.88 8.45
N GLY A 357 3.80 -2.35 8.48
CA GLY A 357 3.19 -2.98 9.64
C GLY A 357 3.94 -4.22 10.11
N GLY A 358 4.30 -5.12 9.18
CA GLY A 358 5.07 -6.32 9.49
C GLY A 358 6.46 -6.02 10.04
N LEU A 359 7.22 -5.13 9.39
CA LEU A 359 8.57 -4.76 9.84
C LEU A 359 8.55 -4.06 11.21
N LEU A 360 7.58 -3.18 11.46
CA LEU A 360 7.40 -2.53 12.76
C LEU A 360 7.00 -3.52 13.85
N SER A 361 6.17 -4.52 13.53
CA SER A 361 5.80 -5.58 14.47
C SER A 361 7.03 -6.39 14.85
N ASP A 362 7.86 -6.76 13.88
CA ASP A 362 9.13 -7.44 14.12
C ASP A 362 10.11 -6.62 14.99
N GLU A 363 10.14 -5.29 14.85
CA GLU A 363 10.96 -4.40 15.69
C GLU A 363 10.37 -4.16 17.10
N GLY A 364 9.18 -4.69 17.39
CA GLY A 364 8.48 -4.47 18.66
C GLY A 364 7.76 -3.13 18.76
N SER A 365 7.67 -2.37 17.66
CA SER A 365 6.93 -1.10 17.58
C SER A 365 5.44 -1.37 17.32
N TYR A 366 4.82 -2.14 18.21
CA TYR A 366 3.52 -2.77 17.97
C TYR A 366 2.35 -1.79 17.80
N ASP A 367 2.36 -0.63 18.48
CA ASP A 367 1.33 0.40 18.30
C ASP A 367 1.34 0.99 16.87
N GLU A 368 2.53 1.34 16.37
CA GLU A 368 2.71 1.86 15.00
C GLU A 368 2.41 0.77 13.97
N ALA A 369 2.82 -0.47 14.25
CA ALA A 369 2.50 -1.63 13.41
C ALA A 369 0.99 -1.84 13.27
N THR A 370 0.25 -1.80 14.37
CA THR A 370 -1.21 -1.95 14.37
C THR A 370 -1.87 -0.83 13.56
N ALA A 371 -1.43 0.42 13.71
CA ALA A 371 -1.95 1.54 12.93
C ALA A 371 -1.68 1.41 11.41
N ALA A 372 -0.51 0.90 11.03
CA ALA A 372 -0.18 0.61 9.64
C ALA A 372 -1.07 -0.52 9.07
N LEU A 373 -1.27 -1.59 9.85
CA LEU A 373 -2.14 -2.71 9.45
C LEU A 373 -3.61 -2.31 9.35
N ASP A 374 -4.08 -1.39 10.21
CA ASP A 374 -5.41 -0.80 10.09
C ASP A 374 -5.60 -0.07 8.77
N LYS A 375 -4.57 0.66 8.30
CA LYS A 375 -4.61 1.32 6.99
C LYS A 375 -4.61 0.31 5.84
N MET A 376 -3.84 -0.77 5.94
CA MET A 376 -3.90 -1.87 4.98
C MET A 376 -5.31 -2.49 4.91
N ILE A 377 -5.91 -2.78 6.07
CA ILE A 377 -7.26 -3.36 6.18
C ILE A 377 -8.34 -2.40 5.66
N GLU A 378 -8.22 -1.10 5.91
CA GLU A 378 -9.13 -0.08 5.36
C GLU A 378 -9.16 -0.12 3.82
N LEU A 379 -7.99 -0.29 3.19
CA LEU A 379 -7.84 -0.34 1.74
C LEU A 379 -8.23 -1.70 1.15
N ARG A 380 -7.94 -2.79 1.87
CA ARG A 380 -8.10 -4.18 1.41
C ARG A 380 -8.68 -5.07 2.52
N PRO A 381 -9.97 -4.90 2.87
CA PRO A 381 -10.63 -5.69 3.92
C PRO A 381 -10.90 -7.15 3.50
N ASP A 382 -10.63 -7.50 2.24
CA ASP A 382 -10.83 -8.82 1.66
C ASP A 382 -9.66 -9.80 1.92
N LEU A 383 -8.55 -9.31 2.47
CA LEU A 383 -7.32 -10.08 2.67
C LEU A 383 -7.22 -10.60 4.10
N ALA A 384 -6.90 -11.89 4.27
CA ALA A 384 -6.75 -12.49 5.61
C ALA A 384 -5.41 -12.13 6.29
N ASP A 385 -4.32 -12.04 5.53
CA ASP A 385 -2.96 -11.84 6.06
C ASP A 385 -2.80 -10.59 6.93
N PRO A 386 -3.37 -9.42 6.57
CA PRO A 386 -3.31 -8.23 7.43
C PRO A 386 -4.00 -8.42 8.78
N TYR A 387 -5.13 -9.13 8.83
CA TYR A 387 -5.83 -9.42 10.09
C TYR A 387 -5.04 -10.41 10.95
N TYR A 388 -4.44 -11.43 10.32
CA TYR A 388 -3.59 -12.39 11.03
C TYR A 388 -2.39 -11.69 11.68
N LEU A 389 -1.66 -10.91 10.89
CA LEU A 389 -0.50 -10.16 11.35
C LEU A 389 -0.88 -9.14 12.44
N LYS A 390 -2.01 -8.44 12.27
CA LYS A 390 -2.54 -7.51 13.29
C LYS A 390 -2.88 -8.25 14.58
N GLY A 391 -3.52 -9.41 14.49
CA GLY A 391 -3.83 -10.25 15.64
C GLY A 391 -2.58 -10.70 16.41
N LEU A 392 -1.51 -11.09 15.70
CA LEU A 392 -0.22 -11.39 16.30
C LEU A 392 0.38 -10.16 17.01
N THR A 393 0.40 -9.01 16.34
CA THR A 393 0.89 -7.74 16.90
C THR A 393 0.12 -7.35 18.16
N GLN A 394 -1.20 -7.48 18.15
CA GLN A 394 -2.07 -7.18 19.30
C GLN A 394 -1.88 -8.16 20.46
N TYR A 395 -1.60 -9.44 20.16
CA TYR A 395 -1.26 -10.42 21.19
C TYR A 395 0.04 -10.04 21.91
N GLN A 396 1.05 -9.57 21.17
CA GLN A 396 2.31 -9.08 21.77
C GLN A 396 2.13 -7.78 22.58
N LEU A 397 1.10 -6.99 22.28
CA LEU A 397 0.67 -5.84 23.08
C LEU A 397 -0.14 -6.22 24.32
N GLU A 398 -0.40 -7.51 24.55
CA GLU A 398 -1.28 -8.02 25.59
C GLU A 398 -2.74 -7.53 25.46
N ASN A 399 -3.13 -7.06 24.28
CA ASN A 399 -4.51 -6.68 23.95
C ASN A 399 -5.28 -7.91 23.46
N TYR A 400 -5.47 -8.89 24.35
CA TYR A 400 -5.92 -10.24 23.99
C TYR A 400 -7.31 -10.30 23.36
N GLN A 401 -8.25 -9.45 23.79
CA GLN A 401 -9.58 -9.36 23.17
C GLN A 401 -9.49 -8.89 21.71
N ASP A 402 -8.76 -7.79 21.45
CA ASP A 402 -8.63 -7.26 20.10
C ASP A 402 -7.85 -8.23 19.19
N ALA A 403 -6.85 -8.91 19.76
CA ALA A 403 -6.12 -9.97 19.07
C ALA A 403 -7.04 -11.11 18.65
N ALA A 404 -7.91 -11.58 19.56
CA ALA A 404 -8.90 -12.60 19.25
C ALA A 404 -9.87 -12.17 18.16
N ASP A 405 -10.37 -10.93 18.21
CA ASP A 405 -11.27 -10.37 17.19
C ASP A 405 -10.60 -10.33 15.80
N SER A 406 -9.35 -9.85 15.72
CA SER A 406 -8.59 -9.80 14.47
C SER A 406 -8.31 -11.21 13.92
N LEU A 407 -7.91 -12.17 14.77
CA LEU A 407 -7.66 -13.55 14.36
C LEU A 407 -8.94 -14.29 13.94
N GLU A 408 -10.08 -13.97 14.56
CA GLU A 408 -11.38 -14.48 14.14
C GLU A 408 -11.74 -13.95 12.74
N GLN A 409 -11.49 -12.66 12.45
CA GLN A 409 -11.65 -12.14 11.08
C GLN A 409 -10.70 -12.82 10.09
N ALA A 410 -9.43 -13.03 10.46
CA ALA A 410 -8.45 -13.71 9.62
C ALA A 410 -8.90 -15.13 9.24
N THR A 411 -9.45 -15.87 10.20
CA THR A 411 -9.93 -17.25 9.97
C THR A 411 -11.30 -17.32 9.26
N ALA A 412 -12.12 -16.27 9.36
CA ALA A 412 -13.41 -16.18 8.67
C ALA A 412 -13.27 -15.78 7.18
N LEU A 413 -12.27 -14.95 6.85
CA LEU A 413 -12.00 -14.56 5.47
C LEU A 413 -11.55 -15.77 4.65
N ASN A 414 -12.23 -15.97 3.52
CA ASN A 414 -12.36 -17.22 2.77
C ASN A 414 -11.02 -17.96 2.58
N ALA A 415 -10.96 -19.18 3.12
CA ALA A 415 -9.83 -20.10 3.26
C ALA A 415 -9.03 -20.49 1.99
N SER A 416 -9.28 -19.86 0.83
CA SER A 416 -8.57 -20.13 -0.43
C SER A 416 -7.23 -19.40 -0.58
N GLN A 417 -6.95 -18.39 0.26
CA GLN A 417 -5.69 -17.64 0.22
C GLN A 417 -4.61 -18.23 1.14
N MET A 418 -5.02 -18.86 2.25
CA MET A 418 -4.11 -19.44 3.24
C MET A 418 -3.98 -20.96 3.05
N THR A 419 -2.78 -21.48 3.24
CA THR A 419 -2.58 -22.94 3.30
C THR A 419 -3.29 -23.52 4.53
N GLU A 420 -3.55 -24.83 4.55
CA GLU A 420 -4.15 -25.46 5.74
C GLU A 420 -3.27 -25.29 6.99
N ASP A 421 -1.95 -25.26 6.79
CA ASP A 421 -0.96 -25.02 7.86
C ASP A 421 -1.06 -23.59 8.40
N ASP A 422 -1.15 -22.58 7.54
CA ASP A 422 -1.29 -21.19 7.98
C ASP A 422 -2.62 -20.95 8.69
N ARG A 423 -3.69 -21.57 8.21
CA ARG A 423 -4.98 -21.53 8.91
C ARG A 423 -4.89 -22.23 10.27
N SER A 424 -4.19 -23.36 10.35
CA SER A 424 -3.95 -24.04 11.62
C SER A 424 -3.20 -23.15 12.59
N LYS A 425 -2.17 -22.41 12.14
CA LYS A 425 -1.45 -21.44 12.97
C LYS A 425 -2.36 -20.31 13.44
N ALA A 426 -3.20 -19.77 12.57
CA ALA A 426 -4.16 -18.72 12.93
C ALA A 426 -5.16 -19.18 14.00
N TYR A 427 -5.73 -20.38 13.86
CA TYR A 427 -6.60 -20.96 14.89
C TYR A 427 -5.87 -21.26 16.19
N TYR A 428 -4.62 -21.74 16.12
CA TYR A 428 -3.81 -21.97 17.31
C TYR A 428 -3.55 -20.66 18.06
N THR A 429 -3.11 -19.60 17.38
CA THR A 429 -2.92 -18.28 17.97
C THR A 429 -4.23 -17.70 18.51
N LEU A 430 -5.37 -17.89 17.82
CA LEU A 430 -6.68 -17.50 18.32
C LEU A 430 -7.02 -18.21 19.64
N GLY A 431 -6.71 -19.50 19.74
CA GLY A 431 -6.85 -20.28 20.97
C GLY A 431 -6.02 -19.68 22.10
N LEU A 432 -4.75 -19.39 21.85
CA LEU A 432 -3.87 -18.74 22.84
C LEU A 432 -4.40 -17.37 23.29
N ALA A 433 -4.84 -16.52 22.35
CA ALA A 433 -5.41 -15.21 22.66
C ALA A 433 -6.66 -15.34 23.54
N ARG A 434 -7.53 -16.32 23.26
CA ARG A 434 -8.74 -16.57 24.05
C ARG A 434 -8.44 -17.11 25.44
N VAL A 435 -7.43 -17.97 25.61
CA VAL A 435 -6.96 -18.41 26.95
C VAL A 435 -6.52 -17.21 27.79
N GLN A 436 -5.73 -16.31 27.22
CA GLN A 436 -5.25 -15.11 27.92
C GLN A 436 -6.37 -14.10 28.24
N ASN A 437 -7.51 -14.22 27.56
CA ASN A 437 -8.69 -13.41 27.75
C ASN A 437 -9.78 -14.13 28.58
N ASP A 438 -9.42 -15.21 29.30
CA ASP A 438 -10.30 -16.04 30.12
C ASP A 438 -11.51 -16.66 29.36
N ASP A 439 -11.45 -16.76 28.03
CA ASP A 439 -12.46 -17.42 27.19
C ASP A 439 -12.07 -18.87 26.87
N ASN A 440 -12.10 -19.73 27.89
CA ASN A 440 -11.73 -21.14 27.77
C ASN A 440 -12.64 -21.91 26.79
N GLN A 441 -13.93 -21.54 26.69
CA GLN A 441 -14.84 -22.18 25.76
C GLN A 441 -14.47 -21.85 24.31
N GLY A 442 -14.27 -20.57 23.99
CA GLY A 442 -13.84 -20.17 22.66
C GLY A 442 -12.42 -20.63 22.32
N ALA A 443 -11.53 -20.74 23.31
CA ALA A 443 -10.19 -21.29 23.12
C ALA A 443 -10.25 -22.78 22.73
N SER A 444 -11.08 -23.57 23.41
CA SER A 444 -11.31 -24.98 23.10
C SER A 444 -11.79 -25.18 21.65
N GLU A 445 -12.71 -24.34 21.18
CA GLU A 445 -13.21 -24.37 19.80
C GLU A 445 -12.12 -24.02 18.77
N ALA A 446 -11.29 -23.02 19.08
CA ALA A 446 -10.18 -22.61 18.22
C ALA A 446 -9.08 -23.69 18.15
N PHE A 447 -8.68 -24.26 19.28
CA PHE A 447 -7.70 -25.34 19.30
C PHE A 447 -8.20 -26.61 18.60
N ALA A 448 -9.49 -26.97 18.77
CA ALA A 448 -10.10 -28.07 18.04
C ALA A 448 -9.98 -27.87 16.52
N LYS A 449 -10.19 -26.64 16.03
CA LYS A 449 -10.01 -26.30 14.61
C LYS A 449 -8.55 -26.35 14.17
N ALA A 450 -7.62 -25.90 15.01
CA ALA A 450 -6.19 -25.97 14.73
C ALA A 450 -5.74 -27.42 14.50
N VAL A 451 -6.07 -28.33 15.42
CA VAL A 451 -5.64 -29.74 15.33
C VAL A 451 -6.41 -30.54 14.25
N GLU A 452 -7.63 -30.11 13.90
CA GLU A 452 -8.37 -30.66 12.74
C GLU A 452 -7.62 -30.36 11.43
N LEU A 453 -7.07 -29.16 11.29
CA LEU A 453 -6.34 -28.71 10.10
C LEU A 453 -4.90 -29.25 10.05
N ASN A 454 -4.21 -29.28 11.19
CA ASN A 454 -2.87 -29.86 11.32
C ASN A 454 -2.80 -30.81 12.53
N ALA A 455 -3.15 -32.07 12.27
CA ALA A 455 -3.12 -33.12 13.29
C ALA A 455 -1.70 -33.50 13.75
N THR A 456 -0.64 -32.96 13.15
CA THR A 456 0.76 -33.28 13.52
C THR A 456 1.37 -32.28 14.50
N ASN A 457 0.61 -31.26 14.91
CA ASN A 457 1.07 -30.30 15.91
C ASN A 457 0.80 -30.84 17.33
N ALA A 458 1.81 -31.45 17.94
CA ALA A 458 1.71 -32.02 19.29
C ALA A 458 1.43 -30.96 20.38
N VAL A 459 2.00 -29.75 20.23
CA VAL A 459 1.81 -28.64 21.18
C VAL A 459 0.35 -28.20 21.17
N ALA A 460 -0.24 -28.02 19.99
CA ALA A 460 -1.66 -27.66 19.88
C ALA A 460 -2.59 -28.73 20.47
N TRP A 461 -2.26 -30.02 20.35
CA TRP A 461 -3.01 -31.10 21.01
C TRP A 461 -2.90 -31.05 22.53
N ASN A 462 -1.70 -30.76 23.07
CA ASN A 462 -1.53 -30.59 24.50
C ASN A 462 -2.31 -29.39 25.04
N ASP A 463 -2.19 -28.22 24.40
CA ASP A 463 -2.88 -27.00 24.83
C ASP A 463 -4.41 -27.16 24.73
N TYR A 464 -4.88 -27.87 23.70
CA TYR A 464 -6.28 -28.27 23.61
C TYR A 464 -6.72 -29.13 24.81
N GLY A 465 -5.91 -30.13 25.18
CA GLY A 465 -6.15 -30.97 26.34
C GLY A 465 -6.17 -30.19 27.66
N VAL A 466 -5.27 -29.22 27.82
CA VAL A 466 -5.21 -28.36 29.01
C VAL A 466 -6.50 -27.57 29.16
N VAL A 467 -6.95 -26.90 28.10
CA VAL A 467 -8.21 -26.12 28.14
C VAL A 467 -9.43 -27.03 28.37
N LEU A 468 -9.46 -28.22 27.75
CA LEU A 468 -10.53 -29.19 28.01
C LEU A 468 -10.56 -29.65 29.47
N ASN A 469 -9.40 -29.83 30.09
CA ASN A 469 -9.29 -30.20 31.49
C ASN A 469 -9.77 -29.07 32.42
N GLU A 470 -9.51 -27.80 32.07
CA GLU A 470 -10.06 -26.64 32.79
C GLU A 470 -11.58 -26.51 32.63
N LEU A 471 -12.13 -26.92 31.49
CA LEU A 471 -13.58 -27.01 31.24
C LEU A 471 -14.23 -28.26 31.86
N GLU A 472 -13.47 -29.02 32.67
CA GLU A 472 -13.89 -30.28 33.28
C GLU A 472 -14.30 -31.38 32.28
N ASN A 473 -13.89 -31.26 31.02
CA ASN A 473 -14.13 -32.25 29.98
C ASN A 473 -12.98 -33.27 29.91
N TYR A 474 -12.84 -34.03 31.00
CA TYR A 474 -11.66 -34.83 31.28
C TYR A 474 -11.43 -35.98 30.29
N GLU A 475 -12.49 -36.64 29.80
CA GLU A 475 -12.37 -37.72 28.83
C GLU A 475 -11.83 -37.25 27.47
N GLU A 476 -12.31 -36.11 26.99
CA GLU A 476 -11.80 -35.48 25.77
C GLU A 476 -10.39 -34.92 25.97
N ALA A 477 -10.10 -34.32 27.12
CA ALA A 477 -8.75 -33.86 27.47
C ALA A 477 -7.73 -35.01 27.41
N LEU A 478 -8.08 -36.16 27.98
CA LEU A 478 -7.23 -37.35 27.95
C LEU A 478 -6.92 -37.80 26.51
N LYS A 479 -7.91 -37.80 25.62
CA LYS A 479 -7.71 -38.13 24.20
C LYS A 479 -6.75 -37.14 23.51
N ALA A 480 -6.87 -35.85 23.83
CA ALA A 480 -6.01 -34.82 23.27
C ALA A 480 -4.55 -35.02 23.72
N PHE A 481 -4.30 -35.31 25.00
CA PHE A 481 -2.97 -35.66 25.49
C PHE A 481 -2.43 -36.95 24.85
N ASP A 482 -3.27 -37.96 24.65
CA ASP A 482 -2.87 -39.20 23.96
C ASP A 482 -2.39 -38.94 22.52
N GLU A 483 -3.07 -38.05 21.78
CA GLU A 483 -2.62 -37.65 20.44
C GLU A 483 -1.32 -36.83 20.49
N ALA A 484 -1.17 -35.91 21.45
CA ALA A 484 0.09 -35.18 21.65
C ALA A 484 1.27 -36.13 21.88
N ILE A 485 1.11 -37.11 22.80
CA ILE A 485 2.13 -38.10 23.15
C ILE A 485 2.43 -39.03 21.96
N LYS A 486 1.42 -39.43 21.19
CA LYS A 486 1.58 -40.26 20.00
C LYS A 486 2.42 -39.57 18.92
N ILE A 487 2.33 -38.24 18.82
CA ILE A 487 3.14 -37.44 17.89
C ILE A 487 4.54 -37.23 18.45
N SER A 488 4.66 -36.90 19.74
CA SER A 488 5.93 -36.67 20.42
C SER A 488 5.91 -37.26 21.84
N ASP A 489 6.61 -38.37 22.02
CA ASP A 489 6.63 -39.15 23.26
C ASP A 489 7.77 -38.75 24.21
N SER A 490 8.52 -37.69 23.87
CA SER A 490 9.71 -37.23 24.58
C SER A 490 9.52 -35.91 25.34
N VAL A 491 8.28 -35.43 25.48
CA VAL A 491 7.95 -34.19 26.21
C VAL A 491 7.31 -34.56 27.55
N ALA A 492 7.99 -34.22 28.65
CA ALA A 492 7.54 -34.58 29.99
C ALA A 492 6.19 -33.95 30.37
N GLU A 493 5.95 -32.72 29.90
CA GLU A 493 4.74 -31.96 30.17
C GLU A 493 3.47 -32.69 29.69
N TYR A 494 3.51 -33.35 28.54
CA TYR A 494 2.34 -34.06 28.00
C TYR A 494 1.91 -35.20 28.92
N TYR A 495 2.87 -35.97 29.45
CA TYR A 495 2.60 -37.02 30.42
C TYR A 495 2.20 -36.48 31.80
N TYR A 496 2.75 -35.33 32.20
CA TYR A 496 2.34 -34.65 33.42
C TYR A 496 0.86 -34.24 33.34
N ASN A 497 0.46 -33.58 32.25
CA ASN A 497 -0.93 -33.17 32.02
C ASN A 497 -1.87 -34.37 31.87
N GLN A 498 -1.45 -35.42 31.15
CA GLN A 498 -2.18 -36.68 31.09
C GLN A 498 -2.40 -37.28 32.49
N GLY A 499 -1.35 -37.32 33.32
CA GLY A 499 -1.40 -37.85 34.68
C GLY A 499 -2.34 -37.08 35.60
N THR A 500 -2.34 -35.74 35.54
CA THR A 500 -3.25 -34.92 36.36
C THR A 500 -4.70 -35.10 35.94
N THR A 501 -5.00 -35.21 34.65
CA THR A 501 -6.35 -35.53 34.14
C THR A 501 -6.79 -36.94 34.53
N LEU A 502 -5.89 -37.93 34.49
CA LEU A 502 -6.20 -39.30 34.93
C LEU A 502 -6.56 -39.36 36.42
N VAL A 503 -5.94 -38.53 37.28
CA VAL A 503 -6.35 -38.39 38.69
C VAL A 503 -7.79 -37.87 38.79
N LYS A 504 -8.19 -36.89 37.96
CA LYS A 504 -9.56 -36.36 37.95
C LYS A 504 -10.61 -37.37 37.46
N LEU A 505 -10.18 -38.34 36.65
CA LEU A 505 -10.99 -39.47 36.18
C LEU A 505 -10.99 -40.68 37.14
N ASP A 506 -10.43 -40.55 38.34
CA ASP A 506 -10.24 -41.65 39.30
C ASP A 506 -9.42 -42.85 38.76
N LYS A 507 -8.59 -42.62 37.74
CA LYS A 507 -7.69 -43.62 37.11
C LYS A 507 -6.28 -43.54 37.67
N THR A 508 -6.16 -43.66 38.99
CA THR A 508 -4.92 -43.37 39.71
C THR A 508 -3.73 -44.25 39.30
N GLU A 509 -3.94 -45.53 38.95
CA GLU A 509 -2.84 -46.40 38.50
C GLU A 509 -2.23 -45.93 37.18
N GLU A 510 -3.09 -45.55 36.22
CA GLU A 510 -2.67 -44.99 34.93
C GLU A 510 -1.98 -43.63 35.14
N ALA A 511 -2.49 -42.81 36.06
CA ALA A 511 -1.89 -41.52 36.40
C ALA A 511 -0.45 -41.67 36.94
N ILE A 512 -0.22 -42.63 37.84
CA ILE A 512 1.13 -42.91 38.37
C ILE A 512 2.08 -43.33 37.24
N ALA A 513 1.61 -44.17 36.31
CA ALA A 513 2.41 -44.57 35.15
C ALA A 513 2.75 -43.39 34.22
N ALA A 514 1.81 -42.46 34.02
CA ALA A 514 2.06 -41.23 33.27
C ALA A 514 3.10 -40.34 34.00
N PHE A 515 2.96 -40.13 35.31
CA PHE A 515 3.95 -39.38 36.07
C PHE A 515 5.34 -40.05 36.09
N ASP A 516 5.39 -41.39 36.13
CA ASP A 516 6.64 -42.14 35.99
C ASP A 516 7.35 -41.84 34.66
N LYS A 517 6.58 -41.72 33.57
CA LYS A 517 7.10 -41.30 32.27
C LYS A 517 7.58 -39.85 32.30
N ALA A 518 6.77 -38.94 32.86
CA ALA A 518 7.13 -37.52 32.98
C ALA A 518 8.48 -37.34 33.70
N VAL A 519 8.65 -37.92 34.89
CA VAL A 519 9.90 -37.78 35.67
C VAL A 519 11.09 -38.53 35.07
N ALA A 520 10.85 -39.56 34.25
CA ALA A 520 11.91 -40.26 33.54
C ALA A 520 12.45 -39.46 32.34
N ILE A 521 11.59 -38.66 31.70
CA ILE A 521 11.96 -37.74 30.62
C ILE A 521 12.66 -36.52 31.22
N GLU A 522 11.98 -35.82 32.12
CA GLU A 522 12.49 -34.63 32.79
C GLU A 522 12.07 -34.62 34.27
N PRO A 523 13.01 -34.91 35.19
CA PRO A 523 12.74 -34.85 36.62
C PRO A 523 12.37 -33.43 37.07
N SER A 524 11.17 -33.22 37.60
CA SER A 524 10.75 -31.92 38.16
C SER A 524 10.09 -32.09 39.55
N PRO A 525 10.22 -31.10 40.46
CA PRO A 525 9.55 -31.15 41.76
C PRO A 525 8.04 -31.33 41.64
N ARG A 526 7.41 -30.62 40.68
CA ARG A 526 5.97 -30.67 40.41
C ARG A 526 5.49 -32.06 39.97
N ALA A 527 6.22 -32.73 39.08
CA ALA A 527 5.86 -34.07 38.62
C ALA A 527 6.02 -35.12 39.73
N TYR A 528 7.09 -35.05 40.52
CA TYR A 528 7.28 -35.94 41.68
C TYR A 528 6.24 -35.69 42.79
N LEU A 529 5.86 -34.44 43.04
CA LEU A 529 4.78 -34.09 43.97
C LEU A 529 3.46 -34.71 43.52
N ALA A 530 3.07 -34.51 42.26
CA ALA A 530 1.84 -35.08 41.70
C ALA A 530 1.83 -36.62 41.77
N LYS A 531 2.96 -37.26 41.43
CA LYS A 531 3.15 -38.71 41.59
C LYS A 531 2.97 -39.15 43.06
N GLY A 532 3.62 -38.46 43.99
CA GLY A 532 3.55 -38.77 45.42
C GLY A 532 2.13 -38.64 45.97
N LEU A 533 1.40 -37.60 45.58
CA LEU A 533 0.00 -37.42 45.93
C LEU A 533 -0.88 -38.55 45.38
N ALA A 534 -0.71 -38.94 44.11
CA ALA A 534 -1.42 -40.08 43.54
C ALA A 534 -1.12 -41.38 44.30
N LEU A 535 0.13 -41.64 44.66
CA LEU A 535 0.52 -42.80 45.48
C LEU A 535 -0.08 -42.79 46.89
N LEU A 536 -0.21 -41.61 47.52
CA LEU A 536 -0.89 -41.48 48.81
C LEU A 536 -2.37 -41.90 48.73
N THR A 537 -3.05 -41.58 47.64
CA THR A 537 -4.46 -41.99 47.46
C THR A 537 -4.64 -43.50 47.31
N GLN A 538 -3.60 -44.22 46.88
CA GLN A 538 -3.58 -45.69 46.86
C GLN A 538 -3.03 -46.32 48.14
N GLU A 539 -2.77 -45.52 49.18
CA GLU A 539 -2.13 -45.97 50.42
C GLU A 539 -0.72 -46.57 50.21
N ASN A 540 -0.07 -46.28 49.09
CA ASN A 540 1.31 -46.70 48.81
C ASN A 540 2.31 -45.71 49.41
N PHE A 541 2.34 -45.67 50.74
CA PHE A 541 3.05 -44.65 51.51
C PHE A 541 4.57 -44.70 51.34
N GLU A 542 5.18 -45.88 51.19
CA GLU A 542 6.62 -46.02 50.97
C GLU A 542 7.07 -45.42 49.63
N GLU A 543 6.36 -45.67 48.54
CA GLU A 543 6.69 -45.09 47.24
C GLU A 543 6.34 -43.60 47.19
N ALA A 544 5.25 -43.18 47.84
CA ALA A 544 4.92 -41.75 47.98
C ALA A 544 6.05 -40.98 48.69
N LEU A 545 6.57 -41.54 49.79
CA LEU A 545 7.71 -40.96 50.50
C LEU A 545 8.93 -40.79 49.59
N LYS A 546 9.29 -41.80 48.80
CA LYS A 546 10.41 -41.71 47.84
C LYS A 546 10.19 -40.63 46.79
N ALA A 547 8.96 -40.47 46.30
CA ALA A 547 8.60 -39.43 45.34
C ALA A 547 8.80 -38.03 45.97
N PHE A 548 8.31 -37.79 47.19
CA PHE A 548 8.54 -36.52 47.89
C PHE A 548 10.01 -36.26 48.19
N GLU A 549 10.78 -37.29 48.57
CA GLU A 549 12.24 -37.14 48.75
C GLU A 549 12.95 -36.78 47.45
N SER A 550 12.50 -37.31 46.31
CA SER A 550 13.02 -36.97 44.99
C SER A 550 12.66 -35.52 44.61
N ALA A 551 11.42 -35.07 44.88
CA ALA A 551 11.04 -33.68 44.72
C ALA A 551 11.87 -32.73 45.59
N ILE A 552 12.05 -33.04 46.87
CA ILE A 552 12.84 -32.23 47.82
C ILE A 552 14.32 -32.18 47.41
N ALA A 553 14.87 -33.25 46.85
CA ALA A 553 16.23 -33.26 46.35
C ALA A 553 16.44 -32.31 45.15
N LEU A 554 15.37 -32.01 44.41
CA LEU A 554 15.37 -31.03 43.32
C LEU A 554 15.13 -29.61 43.84
N ASP A 555 14.18 -29.44 44.76
CA ASP A 555 13.88 -28.17 45.42
C ASP A 555 13.45 -28.40 46.87
N ASP A 556 14.30 -28.03 47.83
CA ASP A 556 14.05 -28.21 49.26
C ASP A 556 13.43 -26.98 49.93
N THR A 557 13.07 -25.96 49.16
CA THR A 557 12.54 -24.67 49.64
C THR A 557 11.01 -24.63 49.69
N LYS A 558 10.34 -25.56 49.04
CA LYS A 558 8.87 -25.61 48.95
C LYS A 558 8.28 -26.29 50.21
N ALA A 559 7.48 -25.53 50.95
CA ALA A 559 6.88 -25.98 52.23
C ALA A 559 5.96 -27.20 52.06
N ASP A 560 5.24 -27.26 50.94
CA ASP A 560 4.28 -28.31 50.60
C ASP A 560 4.95 -29.68 50.46
N LEU A 561 6.10 -29.75 49.78
CA LEU A 561 6.87 -31.00 49.65
C LEU A 561 7.24 -31.60 51.01
N TRP A 562 7.67 -30.76 51.95
CA TRP A 562 8.03 -31.18 53.31
C TRP A 562 6.82 -31.65 54.12
N ALA A 563 5.67 -30.98 53.99
CA ALA A 563 4.46 -31.42 54.68
C ALA A 563 3.90 -32.73 54.09
N GLN A 564 3.96 -32.93 52.77
CA GLN A 564 3.55 -34.20 52.18
C GLN A 564 4.51 -35.35 52.56
N LYS A 565 5.81 -35.08 52.65
CA LYS A 565 6.78 -36.01 53.25
C LYS A 565 6.42 -36.35 54.69
N ALA A 566 6.09 -35.35 55.52
CA ALA A 566 5.68 -35.56 56.90
C ALA A 566 4.43 -36.44 57.00
N PHE A 567 3.45 -36.22 56.12
CA PHE A 567 2.22 -37.02 56.07
C PHE A 567 2.51 -38.48 55.71
N ALA A 568 3.33 -38.73 54.68
CA ALA A 568 3.73 -40.09 54.31
C ALA A 568 4.46 -40.80 55.46
N LEU A 569 5.40 -40.12 56.13
CA LEU A 569 6.13 -40.65 57.29
C LEU A 569 5.20 -40.96 58.47
N TYR A 570 4.21 -40.11 58.72
CA TYR A 570 3.18 -40.35 59.74
C TYR A 570 2.38 -41.63 59.45
N LYS A 571 1.92 -41.82 58.20
CA LYS A 571 1.20 -43.03 57.79
C LYS A 571 2.06 -44.30 57.87
N LEU A 572 3.38 -44.16 57.70
CA LEU A 572 4.38 -45.22 57.90
C LEU A 572 4.78 -45.43 59.38
N ASN A 573 4.15 -44.72 60.32
CA ASN A 573 4.44 -44.75 61.75
C ASN A 573 5.89 -44.35 62.12
N LYS A 574 6.52 -43.49 61.30
CA LYS A 574 7.86 -42.94 61.52
C LYS A 574 7.78 -41.56 62.18
N MET A 575 7.31 -41.54 63.44
CA MET A 575 6.90 -40.30 64.11
C MET A 575 8.00 -39.24 64.29
N ASP A 576 9.23 -39.65 64.61
CA ASP A 576 10.34 -38.70 64.81
C ASP A 576 10.74 -38.01 63.49
N GLU A 577 10.78 -38.78 62.41
CA GLU A 577 11.05 -38.25 61.06
C GLU A 577 9.89 -37.36 60.57
N ALA A 578 8.64 -37.76 60.85
CA ALA A 578 7.45 -36.98 60.51
C ALA A 578 7.45 -35.62 61.22
N ARG A 579 7.80 -35.58 62.52
CA ARG A 579 7.93 -34.33 63.29
C ARG A 579 9.02 -33.43 62.71
N ALA A 580 10.18 -33.99 62.38
CA ALA A 580 11.25 -33.21 61.76
C ALA A 580 10.84 -32.62 60.40
N ALA A 581 10.10 -33.39 59.59
CA ALA A 581 9.62 -32.93 58.28
C ALA A 581 8.54 -31.82 58.41
N VAL A 582 7.60 -31.93 59.36
CA VAL A 582 6.58 -30.89 59.56
C VAL A 582 7.17 -29.60 60.17
N ASP A 583 8.15 -29.71 61.07
CA ASP A 583 8.89 -28.56 61.59
C ASP A 583 9.66 -27.84 60.46
N LYS A 584 10.18 -28.61 59.50
CA LYS A 584 10.84 -28.06 58.31
C LYS A 584 9.84 -27.35 57.38
N ALA A 585 8.66 -27.91 57.15
CA ALA A 585 7.59 -27.24 56.41
C ALA A 585 7.20 -25.90 57.07
N LEU A 586 6.96 -25.91 58.38
CA LEU A 586 6.62 -24.72 59.16
C LEU A 586 7.75 -23.69 59.26
N SER A 587 9.01 -24.09 59.01
CA SER A 587 10.11 -23.14 58.93
C SER A 587 10.04 -22.23 57.69
N TYR A 588 9.37 -22.70 56.64
CA TYR A 588 9.12 -21.93 55.41
C TYR A 588 7.80 -21.17 55.46
N ASP A 589 6.75 -21.78 56.01
CA ASP A 589 5.46 -21.13 56.23
C ASP A 589 4.91 -21.46 57.63
N GLN A 590 5.09 -20.54 58.56
CA GLN A 590 4.70 -20.72 59.97
C GLN A 590 3.19 -20.68 60.19
N GLU A 591 2.43 -20.12 59.25
CA GLU A 591 0.98 -19.92 59.37
C GLU A 591 0.19 -20.92 58.51
N TRP A 592 0.88 -21.81 57.79
CA TRP A 592 0.20 -22.79 56.95
C TRP A 592 -0.62 -23.79 57.77
N GLN A 593 -1.94 -23.60 57.75
CA GLN A 593 -2.88 -24.36 58.59
C GLN A 593 -2.75 -25.87 58.41
N TYR A 594 -2.54 -26.34 57.18
CA TYR A 594 -2.36 -27.77 56.92
C TYR A 594 -1.16 -28.37 57.65
N ALA A 595 -0.02 -27.68 57.65
CA ALA A 595 1.18 -28.15 58.35
C ALA A 595 1.01 -28.08 59.88
N LEU A 596 0.27 -27.08 60.40
CA LEU A 596 -0.08 -26.99 61.82
C LEU A 596 -0.99 -28.15 62.26
N ASP A 597 -2.06 -28.42 61.50
CA ASP A 597 -2.97 -29.54 61.75
C ASP A 597 -2.23 -30.88 61.69
N LEU A 598 -1.32 -31.03 60.72
CA LEU A 598 -0.49 -32.22 60.59
C LEU A 598 0.46 -32.39 61.78
N LYS A 599 1.03 -31.30 62.29
CA LYS A 599 1.86 -31.31 63.49
C LYS A 599 1.06 -31.76 64.71
N ASP A 600 -0.13 -31.20 64.91
CA ASP A 600 -1.03 -31.59 65.99
C ASP A 600 -1.45 -33.06 65.89
N LEU A 601 -1.66 -33.58 64.67
CA LEU A 601 -1.95 -34.99 64.43
C LEU A 601 -0.76 -35.90 64.77
N ILE A 602 0.46 -35.51 64.41
CA ILE A 602 1.69 -36.25 64.70
C ILE A 602 1.98 -36.26 66.21
N GLU A 603 1.70 -35.16 66.91
CA GLU A 603 1.94 -35.03 68.35
C GLU A 603 0.83 -35.63 69.21
N ASN A 604 -0.42 -35.61 68.74
CA ASN A 604 -1.60 -36.10 69.44
C ASN A 604 -2.48 -36.97 68.50
N PRO A 605 -2.19 -38.27 68.33
CA PRO A 605 -2.87 -39.13 67.34
C PRO A 605 -4.38 -39.35 67.54
N GLU A 606 -4.94 -38.93 68.69
CA GLU A 606 -6.38 -38.98 68.97
C GLU A 606 -7.15 -37.76 68.42
N SER A 607 -6.48 -36.78 67.82
CA SER A 607 -7.01 -35.44 67.49
C SER A 607 -7.87 -35.33 66.21
N GLY A 608 -8.01 -36.40 65.40
CA GLY A 608 -8.85 -36.38 64.20
C GLY A 608 -8.15 -36.95 62.97
N ASN A 609 -8.68 -36.69 61.77
CA ASN A 609 -8.16 -37.23 60.51
C ASN A 609 -7.73 -36.06 59.60
N VAL A 610 -6.43 -35.95 59.31
CA VAL A 610 -5.90 -35.04 58.28
C VAL A 610 -5.84 -35.82 56.97
N THR A 611 -6.30 -35.22 55.87
CA THR A 611 -6.18 -35.80 54.51
C THR A 611 -5.04 -35.10 53.78
N PRO A 612 -4.34 -35.75 52.83
CA PRO A 612 -3.28 -35.10 52.08
C PRO A 612 -3.77 -33.77 51.50
N SER A 613 -3.00 -32.69 51.67
CA SER A 613 -3.37 -31.42 51.05
C SER A 613 -3.38 -31.58 49.52
N GLN A 614 -4.50 -31.25 48.88
CA GLN A 614 -4.56 -31.13 47.43
C GLN A 614 -4.01 -29.77 46.93
N SER A 615 -3.82 -28.81 47.84
CA SER A 615 -3.27 -27.51 47.51
C SER A 615 -1.74 -27.58 47.54
N GLY A 616 -1.13 -27.90 46.40
CA GLY A 616 0.08 -27.16 46.03
C GLY A 616 -0.37 -25.70 45.92
N ASN A 617 0.33 -24.79 46.60
CA ASN A 617 -0.03 -23.36 46.56
C ASN A 617 -0.27 -22.92 45.11
N GLU A 618 -1.40 -22.26 44.88
CA GLU A 618 -1.68 -21.41 43.72
C GLU A 618 -0.74 -20.19 43.72
N THR A 619 0.57 -20.42 43.79
CA THR A 619 1.48 -19.48 43.15
C THR A 619 1.41 -19.81 41.69
N ASN A 620 0.74 -18.95 40.92
CA ASN A 620 0.86 -18.81 39.48
C ASN A 620 2.36 -18.83 39.09
N GLU A 621 2.95 -20.00 38.96
CA GLU A 621 4.16 -20.25 38.17
C GLU A 621 3.77 -20.59 36.73
N THR A 622 2.63 -20.08 36.26
CA THR A 622 2.28 -20.02 34.84
C THR A 622 3.07 -18.96 34.07
N GLU A 623 3.95 -18.20 34.74
CA GLU A 623 4.70 -17.11 34.12
C GLU A 623 6.05 -17.48 33.50
N GLU A 624 6.70 -18.62 33.81
CA GLU A 624 8.12 -18.76 33.44
C GLU A 624 8.46 -19.59 32.20
N VAL A 625 7.52 -20.30 31.56
CA VAL A 625 7.79 -20.92 30.24
C VAL A 625 6.51 -21.02 29.40
N ARG A 626 5.94 -19.87 28.99
CA ARG A 626 5.07 -19.87 27.79
C ARG A 626 5.97 -19.58 26.60
N GLU A 627 6.10 -20.55 25.71
CA GLU A 627 6.95 -20.47 24.52
C GLU A 627 6.75 -19.14 23.78
N LYS A 628 7.87 -18.56 23.33
CA LYS A 628 7.84 -17.49 22.33
C LYS A 628 6.95 -17.95 21.18
N ALA A 629 6.09 -17.03 20.73
CA ALA A 629 5.31 -17.18 19.50
C ALA A 629 6.18 -17.77 18.38
N PRO A 630 5.60 -18.55 17.44
CA PRO A 630 6.35 -19.03 16.29
C PRO A 630 7.04 -17.84 15.63
N GLU A 631 8.38 -17.84 15.64
CA GLU A 631 9.16 -16.85 14.90
C GLU A 631 8.69 -16.91 13.45
N SER A 632 8.41 -15.75 12.87
CA SER A 632 8.12 -15.60 11.45
C SER A 632 9.27 -16.24 10.68
N SER A 633 9.02 -17.42 10.10
CA SER A 633 9.95 -18.01 9.16
C SER A 633 9.97 -17.10 7.94
N SER A 634 11.07 -16.36 7.82
CA SER A 634 11.49 -15.49 6.72
C SER A 634 11.02 -15.92 5.34
#